data_AF-A0A836FZG5-F1
#
_entry.id   AF-A0A836FZG5-F1
#
_cell.length_a   1.000
_cell.length_b   1.000
_cell.length_c   1.000
_cell.angle_alpha   90.00
_cell.angle_beta   90.00
_cell.angle_gamma   90.00
#
_symmetry.space_group_name_H-M   'P 1'
#
loop_
_entity.id
_entity.type
_entity.pdbx_description
1 polymer ?
#
loop_
_entity_poly.entity_id
_entity_poly.type
_entity_poly.pdbx_seq_one_letter_code
_entity_poly.pdbx_strand_id
1 'polypeptide(L)'
;MLRRLHTRIIGMGSVCGLAPSPPAELFLKTLPSPCNVDPVKYHRFLREEAEERVARQQLTTAAASPFKAPEPFYDVVAAAAGHKHVAMLTREGNLITVGDNRYGQTGALNAEGEDGSTRHSTGSSSTVRASSVVADLDPLYIDLDGAFPQTDPPLTRVACGSNFTLVYQRDSRRVIAFGNNHMGQLGVGHKRRLDGARGFMEWDPAAPWWPAGRTCVIDTVDCGFNHAVVTLSDGGLFAFGCNNWGELGIGNSDAPMSPARIPFFEKRGMRVAKVALGNSFTLFLTKEGRVFGCGATNGGQLPPNAFDPVPIPLTRSFQHHRSGEAPHVVGGAPKLIRVKDIACVGSLAVFVSAKNELLIQGSLPEYGVMIPSPRFAAVDQAPALQYFAARMGAQTPETDYDIVGLMSGPSTLLVRYRNGCVAALGANTEGQLHNVTKELNGKRVNLAPAFKATELFPMFVPATPLWGTAWFASGKGFNLLFDKNEAYHVPESAAPIELPPGKSNARCGDLELQQRLRGSLK
;
A
#
# COMPACT_ATOMS: atom_id res chain seq x y z
N MET A 1 -29.22 -1.43 -2.55
CA MET A 1 -29.62 -1.23 -3.96
C MET A 1 -28.44 -0.72 -4.80
N LEU A 2 -27.58 0.17 -4.30
CA LEU A 2 -26.32 0.58 -4.97
C LEU A 2 -25.16 -0.42 -4.82
N ARG A 3 -25.43 -1.55 -4.15
CA ARG A 3 -24.50 -2.57 -3.67
C ARG A 3 -23.63 -3.23 -4.75
N ARG A 4 -23.99 -3.12 -6.04
CA ARG A 4 -23.35 -3.83 -7.17
C ARG A 4 -22.63 -2.92 -8.17
N LEU A 5 -22.47 -1.63 -7.87
CA LEU A 5 -22.03 -0.66 -8.86
C LEU A 5 -20.50 -0.51 -8.98
N HIS A 6 -19.68 -0.92 -8.02
CA HIS A 6 -18.23 -0.64 -8.02
C HIS A 6 -17.46 -1.72 -7.24
N THR A 7 -16.14 -1.82 -7.44
CA THR A 7 -15.27 -2.40 -6.41
C THR A 7 -15.54 -1.68 -5.11
N ARG A 8 -15.96 -2.43 -4.08
CA ARG A 8 -16.32 -1.85 -2.80
C ARG A 8 -15.06 -1.42 -2.09
N ILE A 9 -14.99 -0.16 -1.73
CA ILE A 9 -13.92 0.38 -0.90
C ILE A 9 -14.48 0.59 0.49
N ILE A 10 -13.94 -0.14 1.46
CA ILE A 10 -14.44 -0.13 2.83
C ILE A 10 -13.31 0.33 3.74
N GLY A 11 -13.56 1.39 4.51
CA GLY A 11 -12.67 1.76 5.59
C GLY A 11 -12.75 0.71 6.69
N MET A 12 -11.61 0.20 7.16
CA MET A 12 -11.60 -0.99 8.00
C MET A 12 -12.38 -0.89 9.33
N GLY A 13 -12.62 0.31 9.86
CA GLY A 13 -13.54 0.47 10.99
C GLY A 13 -14.93 -0.12 10.72
N SER A 14 -15.44 0.01 9.49
CA SER A 14 -16.74 -0.51 9.05
C SER A 14 -16.83 -2.01 8.96
N VAL A 15 -15.70 -2.67 8.69
CA VAL A 15 -15.61 -4.15 8.71
C VAL A 15 -15.86 -4.68 10.12
N CYS A 16 -15.40 -3.96 11.14
CA CYS A 16 -15.60 -4.31 12.55
C CYS A 16 -16.97 -3.85 13.09
N GLY A 17 -17.87 -3.36 12.23
CA GLY A 17 -19.17 -2.81 12.63
C GLY A 17 -19.10 -1.38 13.21
N LEU A 18 -18.03 -0.64 12.92
CA LEU A 18 -17.79 0.72 13.46
C LEU A 18 -17.69 1.76 12.35
N ALA A 19 -17.66 3.05 12.69
CA ALA A 19 -17.40 4.08 11.69
C ALA A 19 -15.98 3.91 11.10
N PRO A 20 -15.77 4.13 9.79
CA PRO A 20 -14.42 4.15 9.23
C PRO A 20 -13.60 5.29 9.85
N SER A 21 -12.26 5.21 9.81
CA SER A 21 -11.41 6.31 10.30
C SER A 21 -11.76 7.61 9.58
N PRO A 22 -11.66 8.80 10.21
CA PRO A 22 -11.99 10.05 9.55
C PRO A 22 -11.30 10.25 8.18
N PRO A 23 -10.01 9.90 8.00
CA PRO A 23 -9.38 9.95 6.67
C PRO A 23 -10.00 8.97 5.65
N ALA A 24 -10.37 7.76 6.08
CA ALA A 24 -11.06 6.80 5.21
C ALA A 24 -12.50 7.26 4.87
N GLU A 25 -13.23 7.82 5.85
CA GLU A 25 -14.57 8.34 5.66
C GLU A 25 -14.58 9.50 4.66
N LEU A 26 -13.63 10.42 4.81
CA LEU A 26 -13.44 11.56 3.92
C LEU A 26 -13.12 11.08 2.50
N PHE A 27 -12.14 10.18 2.36
CA PHE A 27 -11.79 9.56 1.08
C PHE A 27 -13.00 8.93 0.38
N LEU A 28 -13.80 8.16 1.12
CA LEU A 28 -14.94 7.45 0.55
C LEU A 28 -16.08 8.41 0.15
N LYS A 29 -16.23 9.53 0.86
CA LYS A 29 -17.24 10.55 0.55
C LYS A 29 -16.85 11.49 -0.58
N THR A 30 -15.56 11.67 -0.86
CA THR A 30 -15.10 12.57 -1.93
C THR A 30 -15.14 11.93 -3.31
N LEU A 31 -15.20 10.59 -3.40
CA LEU A 31 -15.32 9.89 -4.68
C LEU A 31 -16.53 10.36 -5.52
N PRO A 32 -16.37 10.56 -6.85
CA PRO A 32 -17.45 11.11 -7.66
C PRO A 32 -18.58 10.09 -7.82
N SER A 33 -19.81 10.59 -7.91
CA SER A 33 -20.97 9.72 -8.14
C SER A 33 -20.86 9.01 -9.50
N PRO A 34 -21.46 7.81 -9.64
CA PRO A 34 -21.25 6.96 -10.82
C PRO A 34 -21.76 7.61 -12.11
N CYS A 35 -22.82 8.42 -12.00
CA CYS A 35 -23.35 9.21 -13.09
C CYS A 35 -22.39 10.27 -13.61
N ASN A 36 -21.52 10.82 -12.76
CA ASN A 36 -20.59 11.88 -13.17
C ASN A 36 -19.44 11.27 -13.98
N VAL A 37 -19.02 10.05 -13.65
CA VAL A 37 -17.88 9.41 -14.32
C VAL A 37 -18.25 8.82 -15.67
N ASP A 38 -19.35 8.04 -15.73
CA ASP A 38 -19.83 7.50 -17.00
C ASP A 38 -21.37 7.55 -17.03
N PRO A 39 -21.95 8.65 -17.54
CA PRO A 39 -23.40 8.81 -17.65
C PRO A 39 -24.06 7.69 -18.47
N VAL A 40 -23.38 7.19 -19.51
CA VAL A 40 -23.92 6.19 -20.44
C VAL A 40 -24.02 4.83 -19.75
N LYS A 41 -22.93 4.40 -19.10
CA LYS A 41 -22.92 3.19 -18.26
C LYS A 41 -23.93 3.34 -17.12
N TYR A 42 -24.09 4.53 -16.55
CA TYR A 42 -25.03 4.84 -15.46
C TYR A 42 -26.48 4.62 -15.86
N HIS A 43 -26.87 5.18 -16.99
CA HIS A 43 -28.21 4.97 -17.52
C HIS A 43 -28.45 3.53 -17.99
N ARG A 44 -27.43 2.85 -18.51
CA ARG A 44 -27.52 1.41 -18.83
C ARG A 44 -27.77 0.58 -17.57
N PHE A 45 -27.01 0.79 -16.51
CA PHE A 45 -27.21 0.12 -15.23
C PHE A 45 -28.62 0.37 -14.66
N LEU A 46 -29.09 1.62 -14.66
CA LEU A 46 -30.44 1.93 -14.15
C LEU A 46 -31.54 1.20 -14.91
N ARG A 47 -31.37 1.00 -16.23
CA ARG A 47 -32.29 0.20 -17.06
C ARG A 47 -32.21 -1.29 -16.69
N GLU A 48 -31.01 -1.86 -16.66
CA GLU A 48 -30.78 -3.27 -16.29
C GLU A 48 -31.33 -3.55 -14.86
N GLU A 49 -31.16 -2.65 -13.90
CA GLU A 49 -31.71 -2.79 -12.54
C GLU A 49 -33.24 -2.71 -12.52
N ALA A 50 -33.85 -1.83 -13.31
CA ALA A 50 -35.29 -1.72 -13.42
C ALA A 50 -35.90 -3.00 -14.03
N GLU A 51 -35.28 -3.54 -15.08
CA GLU A 51 -35.63 -4.83 -15.68
C GLU A 51 -35.48 -5.98 -14.67
N GLU A 52 -34.37 -6.00 -13.90
CA GLU A 52 -34.16 -6.98 -12.83
C GLU A 52 -35.23 -6.92 -11.73
N ARG A 53 -35.64 -5.72 -11.31
CA ARG A 53 -36.68 -5.55 -10.26
C ARG A 53 -38.01 -6.11 -10.74
N VAL A 54 -38.35 -5.90 -12.01
CA VAL A 54 -39.54 -6.48 -12.63
C VAL A 54 -39.43 -8.01 -12.72
N ALA A 55 -38.29 -8.55 -13.13
CA ALA A 55 -38.06 -10.00 -13.18
C ALA A 55 -38.12 -10.67 -11.80
N ARG A 56 -37.57 -10.04 -10.74
CA ARG A 56 -37.63 -10.54 -9.36
C ARG A 56 -39.05 -10.59 -8.80
N GLN A 57 -39.91 -9.64 -9.18
CA GLN A 57 -41.31 -9.65 -8.78
C GLN A 57 -42.11 -10.79 -9.43
N GLN A 58 -41.61 -11.36 -10.53
CA GLN A 58 -42.26 -12.45 -11.26
C GLN A 58 -41.80 -13.86 -10.84
N LEU A 59 -40.66 -13.99 -10.13
CA LEU A 59 -40.13 -15.26 -9.63
C LEU A 59 -40.60 -15.54 -8.19
N THR A 60 -41.79 -16.14 -8.05
CA THR A 60 -42.22 -16.74 -6.78
C THR A 60 -41.62 -18.14 -6.65
N THR A 61 -40.69 -18.27 -5.72
CA THR A 61 -40.13 -19.52 -5.14
C THR A 61 -39.27 -20.44 -6.03
N ALA A 62 -38.13 -20.81 -5.44
CA ALA A 62 -37.20 -21.90 -5.76
C ALA A 62 -36.24 -21.71 -6.95
N ALA A 63 -34.94 -21.73 -6.60
CA ALA A 63 -33.76 -21.77 -7.46
C ALA A 63 -33.36 -20.47 -8.19
N ALA A 64 -33.08 -19.41 -7.43
CA ALA A 64 -32.23 -18.34 -7.95
C ALA A 64 -30.77 -18.84 -8.02
N SER A 65 -30.31 -19.24 -9.21
CA SER A 65 -28.87 -19.29 -9.50
C SER A 65 -28.25 -17.92 -9.17
N PRO A 66 -27.02 -17.82 -8.64
CA PRO A 66 -26.35 -16.54 -8.50
C PRO A 66 -26.12 -15.95 -9.91
N PHE A 67 -27.00 -15.05 -10.33
CA PHE A 67 -26.88 -14.35 -11.61
C PHE A 67 -25.63 -13.48 -11.60
N LYS A 68 -24.90 -13.49 -12.72
CA LYS A 68 -23.65 -12.74 -12.97
C LYS A 68 -23.86 -11.25 -12.63
N ALA A 69 -23.04 -10.70 -11.74
CA ALA A 69 -23.14 -9.30 -11.33
C ALA A 69 -22.96 -8.35 -12.55
N PRO A 70 -23.68 -7.20 -12.60
CA PRO A 70 -23.45 -6.16 -13.60
C PRO A 70 -21.99 -5.71 -13.61
N GLU A 71 -21.52 -5.20 -14.75
CA GLU A 71 -20.15 -4.71 -14.90
C GLU A 71 -19.94 -3.45 -14.02
N PRO A 72 -19.01 -3.45 -13.05
CA PRO A 72 -18.86 -2.33 -12.11
C PRO A 72 -18.34 -1.07 -12.83
N PHE A 73 -18.81 0.10 -12.40
CA PHE A 73 -18.40 1.43 -12.87
C PHE A 73 -16.93 1.70 -12.58
N TYR A 74 -16.46 1.37 -11.38
CA TYR A 74 -15.04 1.32 -11.05
C TYR A 74 -14.65 -0.13 -10.81
N ASP A 75 -14.16 -0.82 -11.83
CA ASP A 75 -13.46 -2.08 -11.60
C ASP A 75 -12.02 -1.77 -11.18
N VAL A 76 -11.79 -1.45 -9.90
CA VAL A 76 -10.42 -1.26 -9.40
C VAL A 76 -9.69 -2.60 -9.45
N VAL A 77 -8.51 -2.64 -10.07
CA VAL A 77 -7.67 -3.85 -10.23
C VAL A 77 -6.36 -3.78 -9.47
N ALA A 78 -5.90 -2.59 -9.10
CA ALA A 78 -4.75 -2.38 -8.26
C ALA A 78 -4.89 -1.06 -7.49
N ALA A 79 -4.33 -0.99 -6.29
CA ALA A 79 -4.29 0.23 -5.51
C ALA A 79 -3.02 0.25 -4.65
N ALA A 80 -2.50 1.45 -4.40
CA ALA A 80 -1.45 1.69 -3.43
C ALA A 80 -1.77 2.96 -2.63
N ALA A 81 -1.35 2.98 -1.38
CA ALA A 81 -1.53 4.12 -0.49
C ALA A 81 -0.17 4.61 -0.02
N GLY A 82 0.02 5.92 -0.08
CA GLY A 82 1.15 6.58 0.54
C GLY A 82 0.80 7.05 1.95
N HIS A 83 1.44 8.13 2.39
CA HIS A 83 1.20 8.66 3.73
C HIS A 83 -0.23 9.19 3.90
N LYS A 84 -0.67 10.08 2.99
CA LYS A 84 -1.98 10.73 3.03
C LYS A 84 -2.68 10.79 1.67
N HIS A 85 -2.28 9.91 0.74
CA HIS A 85 -2.88 9.81 -0.59
C HIS A 85 -3.05 8.34 -0.98
N VAL A 86 -3.96 8.09 -1.91
CA VAL A 86 -4.22 6.78 -2.48
C VAL A 86 -4.29 6.92 -3.99
N ALA A 87 -3.73 5.95 -4.69
CA ALA A 87 -3.80 5.83 -6.13
C ALA A 87 -4.41 4.48 -6.49
N MET A 88 -5.40 4.49 -7.38
CA MET A 88 -6.18 3.32 -7.78
C MET A 88 -6.21 3.19 -9.29
N LEU A 89 -5.97 1.99 -9.79
CA LEU A 89 -6.04 1.65 -11.21
C LEU A 89 -7.34 0.92 -11.47
N THR A 90 -8.09 1.39 -12.47
CA THR A 90 -9.27 0.68 -12.99
C THR A 90 -8.85 -0.37 -14.03
N ARG A 91 -9.71 -1.36 -14.30
CA ARG A 91 -9.51 -2.38 -15.35
C ARG A 91 -9.35 -1.74 -16.72
N GLU A 92 -10.03 -0.62 -16.94
CA GLU A 92 -9.96 0.18 -18.17
C GLU A 92 -8.62 0.91 -18.30
N GLY A 93 -7.72 0.80 -17.30
CA GLY A 93 -6.41 1.45 -17.25
C GLY A 93 -6.47 2.93 -16.92
N ASN A 94 -7.54 3.40 -16.30
CA ASN A 94 -7.63 4.76 -15.78
C ASN A 94 -7.10 4.82 -14.36
N LEU A 95 -6.58 5.99 -13.98
CA LEU A 95 -6.00 6.22 -12.67
C LEU A 95 -6.89 7.18 -11.88
N ILE A 96 -7.21 6.81 -10.65
CA ILE A 96 -7.95 7.65 -9.70
C ILE A 96 -7.03 7.93 -8.52
N THR A 97 -6.78 9.20 -8.24
CA THR A 97 -5.94 9.62 -7.12
C THR A 97 -6.72 10.53 -6.18
N VAL A 98 -6.52 10.35 -4.87
CA VAL A 98 -7.24 11.11 -3.85
C VAL A 98 -6.32 11.35 -2.66
N GLY A 99 -6.46 12.49 -2.00
CA GLY A 99 -5.79 12.83 -0.76
C GLY A 99 -4.83 14.01 -0.90
N ASP A 100 -3.97 14.19 0.11
CA ASP A 100 -3.00 15.30 0.19
C ASP A 100 -2.21 15.42 -1.12
N ASN A 101 -2.14 16.63 -1.69
CA ASN A 101 -1.41 16.94 -2.92
C ASN A 101 -0.32 18.01 -2.75
N ARG A 102 0.12 18.34 -1.53
CA ARG A 102 1.12 19.41 -1.29
C ARG A 102 2.41 19.30 -2.13
N TYR A 103 2.78 18.09 -2.53
CA TYR A 103 3.96 17.83 -3.36
C TYR A 103 3.62 17.35 -4.78
N GLY A 104 2.35 17.38 -5.21
CA GLY A 104 1.90 16.86 -6.51
C GLY A 104 1.67 15.35 -6.54
N GLN A 105 1.59 14.67 -5.38
CA GLN A 105 1.54 13.21 -5.29
C GLN A 105 0.23 12.56 -5.75
N THR A 106 -0.83 13.36 -5.95
CA THR A 106 -2.04 12.91 -6.64
C THR A 106 -1.95 13.15 -8.15
N GLY A 107 -0.97 13.92 -8.62
CA GLY A 107 -0.86 14.34 -10.02
C GLY A 107 -1.70 15.58 -10.36
N ALA A 108 -2.51 16.09 -9.43
CA ALA A 108 -3.23 17.34 -9.63
C ALA A 108 -2.25 18.51 -9.71
N LEU A 109 -2.55 19.47 -10.58
CA LEU A 109 -1.76 20.69 -10.72
C LEU A 109 -1.86 21.51 -9.43
N ASN A 110 -0.72 21.86 -8.86
CA ASN A 110 -0.70 22.81 -7.74
C ASN A 110 -1.00 24.20 -8.28
N ALA A 111 -1.94 24.92 -7.66
CA ALA A 111 -2.22 26.30 -8.01
C ALA A 111 -0.91 27.12 -7.93
N GLU A 112 -0.61 27.88 -8.98
CA GLU A 112 0.60 28.72 -8.99
C GLU A 112 0.52 29.75 -7.86
N GLY A 113 1.40 29.65 -6.86
CA GLY A 113 1.54 30.69 -5.83
C GLY A 113 1.78 30.23 -4.39
N GLU A 114 1.64 28.95 -4.03
CA GLU A 114 2.02 28.50 -2.68
C GLU A 114 3.51 28.09 -2.64
N ASP A 115 4.37 29.10 -2.49
CA ASP A 115 5.76 28.93 -2.10
C ASP A 115 5.84 28.19 -0.76
N GLY A 116 6.09 26.88 -0.81
CA GLY A 116 6.40 26.03 0.34
C GLY A 116 7.76 26.34 1.00
N SER A 117 8.29 27.55 0.82
CA SER A 117 9.47 28.07 1.49
C SER A 117 9.13 28.45 2.95
N THR A 118 8.70 27.50 3.77
CA THR A 118 8.87 27.64 5.22
C THR A 118 10.26 27.15 5.57
N ARG A 119 11.19 28.09 5.71
CA ARG A 119 12.47 27.92 6.40
C ARG A 119 12.23 27.16 7.70
N HIS A 120 12.95 26.06 7.91
CA HIS A 120 13.02 25.40 9.22
C HIS A 120 13.69 26.35 10.22
N SER A 121 12.91 27.21 10.87
CA SER A 121 13.27 27.78 12.16
C SER A 121 12.70 26.89 13.25
N THR A 122 13.57 26.29 14.03
CA THR A 122 13.27 25.62 15.29
C THR A 122 12.54 26.60 16.22
N GLY A 123 11.25 26.38 16.43
CA GLY A 123 10.45 27.18 17.38
C GLY A 123 9.04 26.63 17.48
N SER A 124 8.69 26.09 18.65
CA SER A 124 7.32 25.69 18.96
C SER A 124 6.39 26.90 18.96
N SER A 125 5.33 26.88 18.16
CA SER A 125 4.07 27.53 18.52
C SER A 125 2.95 27.05 17.60
N SER A 126 1.95 26.46 18.21
CA SER A 126 0.66 26.08 17.64
C SER A 126 -0.13 27.30 17.20
N THR A 127 -0.53 27.36 15.93
CA THR A 127 -1.78 27.98 15.45
C THR A 127 -1.98 27.63 13.98
N VAL A 128 -2.63 26.49 13.72
CA VAL A 128 -3.09 26.12 12.37
C VAL A 128 -4.36 26.92 12.09
N ARG A 129 -4.30 27.89 11.16
CA ARG A 129 -5.49 28.56 10.62
C ARG A 129 -6.28 27.57 9.77
N ALA A 130 -7.56 27.41 10.10
CA ALA A 130 -8.46 26.38 9.59
C ALA A 130 -9.22 26.78 8.31
N SER A 131 -8.58 27.31 7.26
CA SER A 131 -9.33 27.81 6.09
C SER A 131 -8.81 27.47 4.68
N SER A 132 -7.99 26.44 4.48
CA SER A 132 -7.62 25.98 3.12
C SER A 132 -7.76 24.47 2.85
N VAL A 133 -8.17 23.67 3.84
CA VAL A 133 -8.11 22.19 3.76
C VAL A 133 -9.16 21.55 2.82
N VAL A 134 -10.13 22.31 2.29
CA VAL A 134 -11.28 21.73 1.58
C VAL A 134 -11.03 21.54 0.07
N ALA A 135 -10.08 22.25 -0.55
CA ALA A 135 -9.83 22.11 -1.99
C ALA A 135 -8.88 20.94 -2.37
N ASP A 136 -8.09 20.42 -1.43
CA ASP A 136 -7.01 19.44 -1.68
C ASP A 136 -7.45 17.97 -1.61
N LEU A 137 -8.76 17.68 -1.57
CA LEU A 137 -9.26 16.32 -1.28
C LEU A 137 -10.21 15.76 -2.34
N ASP A 138 -10.49 16.53 -3.39
CA ASP A 138 -11.29 16.06 -4.50
C ASP A 138 -10.53 14.97 -5.28
N PRO A 139 -11.21 13.87 -5.65
CA PRO A 139 -10.61 12.80 -6.41
C PRO A 139 -10.24 13.31 -7.80
N LEU A 140 -8.99 13.12 -8.19
CA LEU A 140 -8.54 13.39 -9.54
C LEU A 140 -8.70 12.12 -10.39
N TYR A 141 -9.36 12.29 -11.53
CA TYR A 141 -9.43 11.26 -12.55
C TYR A 141 -8.40 11.56 -13.65
N ILE A 142 -7.46 10.65 -13.80
CA ILE A 142 -6.40 10.74 -14.80
C ILE A 142 -6.67 9.66 -15.85
N ASP A 143 -7.06 10.12 -17.04
CA ASP A 143 -7.15 9.27 -18.22
C ASP A 143 -5.72 9.02 -18.73
N LEU A 144 -5.27 7.77 -18.58
CA LEU A 144 -3.96 7.34 -19.07
C LEU A 144 -3.91 7.26 -20.61
N ASP A 145 -5.05 7.36 -21.32
CA ASP A 145 -5.19 7.43 -22.78
C ASP A 145 -4.30 6.43 -23.53
N GLY A 146 -4.32 5.17 -23.08
CA GLY A 146 -3.50 4.10 -23.67
C GLY A 146 -1.99 4.26 -23.44
N ALA A 147 -1.56 5.06 -22.47
CA ALA A 147 -0.17 5.12 -22.03
C ALA A 147 0.33 3.72 -21.65
N PHE A 148 -0.52 2.86 -21.11
CA PHE A 148 -0.17 1.46 -20.87
C PHE A 148 -0.97 0.56 -21.81
N PRO A 149 -0.30 -0.31 -22.60
CA PRO A 149 -0.97 -1.39 -23.31
C PRO A 149 -1.90 -2.19 -22.40
N GLN A 150 -3.18 -2.28 -22.79
CA GLN A 150 -4.17 -3.07 -22.06
C GLN A 150 -3.86 -4.57 -22.21
N THR A 151 -3.92 -5.29 -21.10
CA THR A 151 -3.62 -6.72 -20.99
C THR A 151 -4.68 -7.38 -20.12
N ASP A 152 -4.97 -8.67 -20.35
CA ASP A 152 -5.84 -9.47 -19.49
C ASP A 152 -5.09 -10.76 -19.06
N PRO A 153 -4.70 -10.90 -17.78
CA PRO A 153 -4.94 -9.95 -16.68
C PRO A 153 -4.14 -8.64 -16.83
N PRO A 154 -4.61 -7.52 -16.23
CA PRO A 154 -3.92 -6.24 -16.32
C PRO A 154 -2.54 -6.33 -15.67
N LEU A 155 -1.53 -5.82 -16.36
CA LEU A 155 -0.14 -5.77 -15.90
C LEU A 155 0.30 -4.40 -15.36
N THR A 156 -0.52 -3.36 -15.55
CA THR A 156 -0.31 -2.05 -14.94
C THR A 156 -0.48 -2.12 -13.41
N ARG A 157 0.43 -1.48 -12.69
CA ARG A 157 0.54 -1.46 -11.23
C ARG A 157 0.82 -0.05 -10.77
N VAL A 158 0.54 0.19 -9.50
CA VAL A 158 0.82 1.46 -8.82
C VAL A 158 1.58 1.17 -7.54
N ALA A 159 2.56 2.01 -7.24
CA ALA A 159 3.33 2.00 -6.01
C ALA A 159 3.40 3.42 -5.45
N CYS A 160 3.07 3.59 -4.18
CA CYS A 160 3.10 4.88 -3.50
C CYS A 160 4.18 4.84 -2.43
N GLY A 161 5.05 5.85 -2.43
CA GLY A 161 5.87 6.17 -1.26
C GLY A 161 5.15 7.13 -0.34
N SER A 162 5.88 7.84 0.53
CA SER A 162 5.24 8.76 1.49
C SER A 162 4.42 9.84 0.76
N ASN A 163 5.07 10.56 -0.15
CA ASN A 163 4.49 11.70 -0.88
C ASN A 163 4.84 11.64 -2.39
N PHE A 164 4.87 10.45 -2.99
CA PHE A 164 5.08 10.28 -4.42
C PHE A 164 4.42 8.99 -4.92
N THR A 165 4.06 8.97 -6.21
CA THR A 165 3.36 7.87 -6.85
C THR A 165 4.11 7.46 -8.12
N LEU A 166 4.27 6.15 -8.31
CA LEU A 166 4.81 5.53 -9.51
C LEU A 166 3.73 4.61 -10.10
N VAL A 167 3.42 4.80 -11.38
CA VAL A 167 2.55 3.93 -12.17
C VAL A 167 3.43 3.23 -13.20
N TYR A 168 3.44 1.90 -13.21
CA TYR A 168 4.32 1.11 -14.05
C TYR A 168 3.58 -0.08 -14.64
N GLN A 169 4.09 -0.64 -15.72
CA GLN A 169 3.57 -1.89 -16.27
C GLN A 169 4.61 -2.99 -16.11
N ARG A 170 4.21 -4.10 -15.45
CA ARG A 170 5.00 -5.33 -15.44
C ARG A 170 5.12 -5.82 -16.86
N ASP A 171 6.30 -6.22 -17.31
CA ASP A 171 6.63 -6.57 -18.72
C ASP A 171 7.06 -5.40 -19.62
N SER A 172 7.06 -4.17 -19.11
CA SER A 172 7.45 -2.99 -19.88
C SER A 172 8.57 -2.21 -19.18
N ARG A 173 9.17 -1.26 -19.91
CA ARG A 173 10.07 -0.23 -19.34
C ARG A 173 9.33 1.06 -18.99
N ARG A 174 8.01 1.11 -19.23
CA ARG A 174 7.24 2.34 -19.05
C ARG A 174 6.88 2.57 -17.59
N VAL A 175 7.20 3.77 -17.13
CA VAL A 175 6.87 4.28 -15.79
C VAL A 175 6.45 5.73 -15.92
N ILE A 176 5.34 6.08 -15.28
CA ILE A 176 4.91 7.46 -15.04
C ILE A 176 5.09 7.74 -13.55
N ALA A 177 5.72 8.87 -13.23
CA ALA A 177 6.06 9.28 -11.88
C ALA A 177 5.56 10.70 -11.58
N PHE A 178 4.98 10.91 -10.41
CA PHE A 178 4.54 12.24 -9.95
C PHE A 178 4.62 12.37 -8.42
N GLY A 179 4.67 13.61 -7.95
CA GLY A 179 4.81 13.94 -6.53
C GLY A 179 6.18 14.50 -6.14
N ASN A 180 6.54 14.30 -4.87
CA ASN A 180 7.76 14.82 -4.29
C ASN A 180 8.99 14.24 -4.98
N ASN A 181 9.92 15.11 -5.40
CA ASN A 181 11.16 14.72 -6.08
C ASN A 181 12.43 15.33 -5.45
N HIS A 182 12.35 15.95 -4.28
CA HIS A 182 13.49 16.65 -3.67
C HIS A 182 14.68 15.73 -3.36
N MET A 183 14.44 14.43 -3.18
CA MET A 183 15.47 13.40 -2.96
C MET A 183 15.80 12.62 -4.24
N GLY A 184 15.14 12.89 -5.37
CA GLY A 184 15.27 12.11 -6.60
C GLY A 184 14.44 10.83 -6.58
N GLN A 185 13.45 10.74 -5.68
CA GLN A 185 12.63 9.56 -5.44
C GLN A 185 11.63 9.25 -6.56
N LEU A 186 11.60 10.06 -7.62
CA LEU A 186 10.87 9.74 -8.84
C LEU A 186 11.73 8.99 -9.88
N GLY A 187 13.07 8.98 -9.74
CA GLY A 187 13.94 8.23 -10.65
C GLY A 187 14.09 8.83 -12.05
N VAL A 188 13.77 10.11 -12.22
CA VAL A 188 13.67 10.82 -13.52
C VAL A 188 14.94 11.53 -13.97
N GLY A 189 16.06 11.33 -13.28
CA GLY A 189 17.36 11.93 -13.62
C GLY A 189 17.62 13.32 -13.05
N HIS A 190 16.67 13.92 -12.31
CA HIS A 190 16.86 15.19 -11.61
C HIS A 190 16.04 15.26 -10.31
N LYS A 191 16.33 16.25 -9.45
CA LYS A 191 15.61 16.54 -8.19
C LYS A 191 14.61 17.72 -8.27
N ARG A 192 14.46 18.33 -9.45
CA ARG A 192 13.54 19.46 -9.62
C ARG A 192 12.12 19.03 -9.28
N ARG A 193 11.38 19.93 -8.63
CA ARG A 193 9.94 19.81 -8.43
C ARG A 193 9.26 19.74 -9.78
N LEU A 194 8.19 18.96 -9.84
CA LEU A 194 7.34 18.87 -11.02
C LEU A 194 6.33 20.03 -10.96
N ASP A 195 6.75 21.20 -11.44
CA ASP A 195 5.88 22.36 -11.59
C ASP A 195 5.43 22.48 -13.06
N GLY A 196 4.22 22.97 -13.31
CA GLY A 196 3.70 23.30 -14.66
C GLY A 196 2.67 22.31 -15.25
N ALA A 197 2.23 22.57 -16.49
CA ALA A 197 1.05 21.99 -17.15
C ALA A 197 0.95 20.44 -17.21
N ARG A 198 2.05 19.72 -17.00
CA ARG A 198 2.08 18.26 -17.06
C ARG A 198 1.82 17.62 -15.69
N GLY A 199 2.47 18.07 -14.61
CA GLY A 199 2.32 17.47 -13.27
C GLY A 199 2.87 16.04 -13.07
N PHE A 200 3.38 15.40 -14.13
CA PHE A 200 4.00 14.07 -14.12
C PHE A 200 5.26 14.02 -15.00
N MET A 201 6.02 12.92 -14.88
CA MET A 201 7.18 12.61 -15.73
C MET A 201 7.20 11.14 -16.14
N GLU A 202 7.79 10.87 -17.29
CA GLU A 202 8.06 9.50 -17.76
C GLU A 202 9.53 9.14 -17.56
N TRP A 203 9.79 7.85 -17.30
CA TRP A 203 11.15 7.33 -17.38
C TRP A 203 11.59 7.20 -18.82
N ASP A 204 12.83 7.61 -19.10
CA ASP A 204 13.45 7.39 -20.39
C ASP A 204 13.70 5.86 -20.60
N PRO A 205 13.02 5.20 -21.55
CA PRO A 205 13.20 3.77 -21.81
C PRO A 205 14.57 3.44 -22.44
N ALA A 206 15.30 4.46 -22.92
CA ALA A 206 16.65 4.37 -23.45
C ALA A 206 17.73 4.84 -22.47
N ALA A 207 17.36 5.18 -21.22
CA ALA A 207 18.30 5.63 -20.22
C ALA A 207 19.47 4.64 -20.02
N PRO A 208 20.69 5.12 -19.80
CA PRO A 208 21.90 4.29 -19.79
C PRO A 208 21.97 3.31 -18.61
N TRP A 209 21.12 3.48 -17.59
CA TRP A 209 21.07 2.58 -16.43
C TRP A 209 20.32 1.28 -16.74
N TRP A 210 19.49 1.22 -17.79
CA TRP A 210 18.87 -0.02 -18.22
C TRP A 210 19.94 -1.05 -18.62
N PRO A 211 19.76 -2.34 -18.31
CA PRO A 211 20.65 -3.38 -18.81
C PRO A 211 20.77 -3.33 -20.33
N ALA A 212 21.98 -3.62 -20.84
CA ALA A 212 22.26 -3.69 -22.26
C ALA A 212 21.40 -4.76 -22.94
N GLY A 213 20.88 -4.46 -24.13
CA GLY A 213 19.83 -5.25 -24.77
C GLY A 213 18.44 -4.83 -24.25
N ARG A 214 17.54 -4.46 -25.15
CA ARG A 214 16.19 -3.96 -24.81
C ARG A 214 15.24 -5.06 -24.28
N THR A 215 15.77 -6.12 -23.70
CA THR A 215 15.02 -7.31 -23.28
C THR A 215 14.60 -7.27 -21.81
N CYS A 216 15.36 -6.57 -20.95
CA CYS A 216 15.01 -6.47 -19.54
C CYS A 216 13.90 -5.45 -19.33
N VAL A 217 12.87 -5.86 -18.59
CA VAL A 217 11.65 -5.10 -18.31
C VAL A 217 11.35 -5.11 -16.81
N ILE A 218 10.43 -4.26 -16.37
CA ILE A 218 10.08 -4.15 -14.95
C ILE A 218 9.29 -5.37 -14.51
N ASP A 219 9.65 -5.95 -13.38
CA ASP A 219 8.88 -6.98 -12.69
C ASP A 219 8.09 -6.38 -11.51
N THR A 220 8.78 -5.65 -10.62
CA THR A 220 8.16 -4.95 -9.48
C THR A 220 8.81 -3.59 -9.23
N VAL A 221 8.03 -2.70 -8.63
CA VAL A 221 8.50 -1.45 -8.04
C VAL A 221 7.96 -1.39 -6.61
N ASP A 222 8.85 -1.21 -5.65
CA ASP A 222 8.55 -1.14 -4.23
C ASP A 222 9.02 0.22 -3.69
N CYS A 223 8.14 0.91 -2.96
CA CYS A 223 8.41 2.27 -2.46
C CYS A 223 8.51 2.29 -0.93
N GLY A 224 9.48 3.05 -0.43
CA GLY A 224 9.62 3.41 0.98
C GLY A 224 9.13 4.84 1.23
N PHE A 225 9.68 5.49 2.25
CA PHE A 225 9.27 6.84 2.57
C PHE A 225 9.76 7.87 1.53
N ASN A 226 11.05 7.86 1.20
CA ASN A 226 11.69 8.79 0.24
C ASN A 226 12.61 8.08 -0.76
N HIS A 227 12.47 6.77 -0.93
CA HIS A 227 13.28 5.97 -1.84
C HIS A 227 12.45 4.83 -2.42
N ALA A 228 12.96 4.24 -3.50
CA ALA A 228 12.30 3.13 -4.19
C ALA A 228 13.32 2.13 -4.72
N VAL A 229 12.87 0.89 -4.91
CA VAL A 229 13.62 -0.21 -5.52
C VAL A 229 12.81 -0.77 -6.67
N VAL A 230 13.48 -1.02 -7.79
CA VAL A 230 12.95 -1.73 -8.96
C VAL A 230 13.60 -3.10 -9.04
N THR A 231 12.77 -4.11 -9.23
CA THR A 231 13.21 -5.44 -9.65
C THR A 231 12.91 -5.60 -11.14
N LEU A 232 13.92 -5.96 -11.91
CA LEU A 232 13.78 -6.28 -13.33
C LEU A 232 13.52 -7.78 -13.55
N SER A 233 13.02 -8.13 -14.74
CA SER A 233 12.67 -9.49 -15.15
C SER A 233 13.84 -10.50 -15.12
N ASP A 234 15.08 -10.01 -15.22
CA ASP A 234 16.30 -10.82 -15.09
C ASP A 234 16.71 -11.06 -13.62
N GLY A 235 16.05 -10.38 -12.67
CA GLY A 235 16.39 -10.35 -11.25
C GLY A 235 17.35 -9.23 -10.87
N GLY A 236 17.68 -8.33 -11.80
CA GLY A 236 18.46 -7.13 -11.52
C GLY A 236 17.73 -6.18 -10.57
N LEU A 237 18.44 -5.64 -9.59
CA LEU A 237 17.92 -4.72 -8.59
C LEU A 237 18.51 -3.33 -8.80
N PHE A 238 17.65 -2.31 -8.80
CA PHE A 238 18.03 -0.92 -8.93
C PHE A 238 17.30 -0.08 -7.90
N ALA A 239 17.95 0.95 -7.37
CA ALA A 239 17.38 1.81 -6.33
C ALA A 239 17.69 3.28 -6.57
N PHE A 240 16.80 4.16 -6.11
CA PHE A 240 16.91 5.61 -6.29
C PHE A 240 16.16 6.38 -5.20
N GLY A 241 16.47 7.67 -5.11
CA GLY A 241 15.93 8.57 -4.09
C GLY A 241 16.90 8.83 -2.95
N CYS A 242 16.35 8.95 -1.74
CA CYS A 242 17.11 9.23 -0.53
C CYS A 242 18.12 8.10 -0.24
N ASN A 243 19.34 8.47 0.15
CA ASN A 243 20.40 7.53 0.53
C ASN A 243 21.25 8.04 1.70
N ASN A 244 20.67 8.91 2.54
CA ASN A 244 21.40 9.58 3.62
C ASN A 244 21.97 8.60 4.65
N TRP A 245 21.39 7.40 4.72
CA TRP A 245 21.79 6.34 5.66
C TRP A 245 22.29 5.07 4.94
N GLY A 246 22.49 5.12 3.63
CA GLY A 246 22.81 3.94 2.83
C GLY A 246 21.58 3.05 2.55
N GLU A 247 20.35 3.58 2.65
CA GLU A 247 19.12 2.81 2.47
C GLU A 247 18.96 2.17 1.07
N LEU A 248 19.72 2.62 0.08
CA LEU A 248 19.70 2.05 -1.28
C LEU A 248 20.58 0.81 -1.44
N GLY A 249 21.59 0.59 -0.59
CA GLY A 249 22.47 -0.58 -0.66
C GLY A 249 23.36 -0.65 -1.90
N ILE A 250 23.61 0.48 -2.57
CA ILE A 250 24.34 0.57 -3.84
C ILE A 250 25.88 0.55 -3.71
N GLY A 251 26.40 0.56 -2.49
CA GLY A 251 27.85 0.55 -2.20
C GLY A 251 28.46 1.93 -1.93
N ASN A 252 27.65 2.99 -1.95
CA ASN A 252 28.01 4.34 -1.53
C ASN A 252 26.79 5.07 -0.92
N SER A 253 27.00 6.29 -0.42
CA SER A 253 25.94 7.15 0.13
C SER A 253 25.45 8.21 -0.86
N ASP A 254 25.70 8.01 -2.16
CA ASP A 254 25.19 8.92 -3.19
C ASP A 254 23.66 8.80 -3.24
N ALA A 255 22.95 9.91 -3.45
CA ALA A 255 21.50 9.91 -3.62
C ALA A 255 21.15 9.99 -5.12
N PRO A 256 21.21 8.86 -5.86
CA PRO A 256 21.04 8.83 -7.30
C PRO A 256 19.63 9.23 -7.69
N MET A 257 19.56 10.09 -8.70
CA MET A 257 18.33 10.65 -9.25
C MET A 257 17.75 9.79 -10.38
N SER A 258 18.52 8.81 -10.84
CA SER A 258 18.09 7.72 -11.73
C SER A 258 18.32 6.39 -11.03
N PRO A 259 17.59 5.32 -11.38
CA PRO A 259 17.83 3.99 -10.83
C PRO A 259 19.31 3.57 -10.91
N ALA A 260 19.91 3.32 -9.75
CA ALA A 260 21.30 2.87 -9.62
C ALA A 260 21.33 1.40 -9.19
N ARG A 261 22.23 0.63 -9.78
CA ARG A 261 22.28 -0.82 -9.60
C ARG A 261 22.69 -1.21 -8.17
N ILE A 262 22.05 -2.25 -7.62
CA ILE A 262 22.46 -2.92 -6.37
C ILE A 262 23.25 -4.19 -6.75
N PRO A 263 24.59 -4.15 -6.80
CA PRO A 263 25.38 -5.28 -7.29
C PRO A 263 25.52 -6.44 -6.27
N PHE A 264 25.13 -6.22 -5.02
CA PHE A 264 25.44 -7.08 -3.88
C PHE A 264 25.00 -8.54 -4.06
N PHE A 265 23.78 -8.76 -4.55
CA PHE A 265 23.16 -10.08 -4.65
C PHE A 265 23.66 -10.86 -5.85
N GLU A 266 23.72 -10.22 -7.02
CA GLU A 266 24.22 -10.84 -8.24
C GLU A 266 25.69 -11.24 -8.12
N LYS A 267 26.57 -10.37 -7.58
CA LYS A 267 27.99 -10.69 -7.34
C LYS A 267 28.19 -11.92 -6.43
N ARG A 268 27.16 -12.33 -5.69
CA ARG A 268 27.17 -13.50 -4.80
C ARG A 268 26.29 -14.65 -5.31
N GLY A 269 25.75 -14.56 -6.53
CA GLY A 269 24.87 -15.56 -7.11
C GLY A 269 23.55 -15.75 -6.34
N MET A 270 23.10 -14.74 -5.59
CA MET A 270 21.87 -14.80 -4.79
C MET A 270 20.70 -14.21 -5.57
N ARG A 271 19.51 -14.81 -5.45
CA ARG A 271 18.28 -14.27 -6.04
C ARG A 271 17.39 -13.70 -4.95
N VAL A 272 16.98 -12.45 -5.12
CA VAL A 272 16.01 -11.81 -4.25
C VAL A 272 14.60 -12.23 -4.66
N ALA A 273 13.80 -12.59 -3.67
CA ALA A 273 12.41 -13.01 -3.78
C ALA A 273 11.44 -11.89 -3.41
N LYS A 274 11.81 -11.02 -2.48
CA LYS A 274 10.99 -9.87 -2.06
C LYS A 274 11.88 -8.73 -1.56
N VAL A 275 11.44 -7.50 -1.82
CA VAL A 275 12.01 -6.27 -1.24
C VAL A 275 10.93 -5.62 -0.38
N ALA A 276 11.32 -5.05 0.76
CA ALA A 276 10.44 -4.24 1.60
C ALA A 276 11.16 -2.98 2.06
N LEU A 277 10.52 -1.82 1.97
CA LEU A 277 11.14 -0.53 2.25
C LEU A 277 10.43 0.13 3.42
N GLY A 278 11.22 0.59 4.40
CA GLY A 278 10.73 1.37 5.53
C GLY A 278 10.98 2.86 5.35
N ASN A 279 11.06 3.59 6.48
CA ASN A 279 11.27 5.02 6.47
C ASN A 279 12.65 5.44 5.94
N SER A 280 13.69 4.69 6.30
CA SER A 280 15.08 5.02 5.95
C SER A 280 15.94 3.75 5.93
N PHE A 281 15.33 2.62 5.58
CA PHE A 281 16.01 1.33 5.44
C PHE A 281 15.28 0.44 4.43
N THR A 282 15.99 -0.56 3.92
CA THR A 282 15.48 -1.53 2.96
C THR A 282 15.81 -2.93 3.43
N LEU A 283 14.86 -3.86 3.27
CA LEU A 283 15.03 -5.28 3.50
C LEU A 283 14.95 -6.05 2.18
N PHE A 284 15.78 -7.10 2.08
CA PHE A 284 15.83 -8.01 0.95
C PHE A 284 15.70 -9.44 1.45
N LEU A 285 14.67 -10.14 0.98
CA LEU A 285 14.48 -11.56 1.22
C LEU A 285 14.99 -12.33 0.02
N THR A 286 15.94 -13.24 0.22
CA THR A 286 16.43 -14.15 -0.83
C THR A 286 15.51 -15.35 -1.02
N LYS A 287 15.59 -16.02 -2.18
CA LYS A 287 14.87 -17.27 -2.45
C LYS A 287 15.23 -18.39 -1.48
N GLU A 288 16.43 -18.34 -0.89
CA GLU A 288 16.85 -19.29 0.15
C GLU A 288 16.31 -18.91 1.56
N GLY A 289 15.48 -17.89 1.69
CA GLY A 289 14.89 -17.48 2.98
C GLY A 289 15.87 -16.77 3.92
N ARG A 290 16.96 -16.20 3.38
CA ARG A 290 17.89 -15.31 4.12
C ARG A 290 17.47 -13.86 3.94
N VAL A 291 17.61 -13.07 5.01
CA VAL A 291 17.26 -11.65 5.02
C VAL A 291 18.51 -10.78 5.14
N PHE A 292 18.55 -9.76 4.30
CA PHE A 292 19.56 -8.70 4.30
C PHE A 292 18.87 -7.34 4.41
N GLY A 293 19.61 -6.32 4.81
CA GLY A 293 19.10 -4.96 4.79
C GLY A 293 20.19 -3.92 4.86
N CYS A 294 19.84 -2.68 4.55
CA CYS A 294 20.73 -1.53 4.53
C CYS A 294 19.94 -0.26 4.90
N GLY A 295 20.65 0.79 5.32
CA GLY A 295 20.04 2.03 5.81
C GLY A 295 20.25 2.27 7.29
N ALA A 296 19.36 3.08 7.85
CA ALA A 296 19.43 3.59 9.20
C ALA A 296 19.38 2.47 10.26
N THR A 297 20.16 2.67 11.33
CA THR A 297 20.26 1.77 12.49
C THR A 297 19.74 2.41 13.79
N ASN A 298 19.55 3.74 13.78
CA ASN A 298 19.19 4.55 14.95
C ASN A 298 17.83 4.19 15.59
N GLY A 299 16.91 3.61 14.83
CA GLY A 299 15.62 3.11 15.32
C GLY A 299 15.65 1.65 15.75
N GLY A 300 16.82 0.99 15.74
CA GLY A 300 16.99 -0.41 16.08
C GLY A 300 16.52 -1.40 15.01
N GLN A 301 16.12 -0.95 13.82
CA GLN A 301 15.59 -1.76 12.72
C GLN A 301 16.65 -2.64 12.04
N LEU A 302 17.90 -2.21 12.12
CA LEU A 302 19.07 -2.89 11.57
C LEU A 302 20.16 -2.94 12.64
N PRO A 303 21.04 -3.96 12.63
CA PRO A 303 22.14 -4.03 13.59
C PRO A 303 23.07 -2.85 13.40
N PRO A 304 23.72 -2.36 14.48
CA PRO A 304 24.72 -1.30 14.36
C PRO A 304 25.73 -1.63 13.26
N ASN A 305 25.85 -0.74 12.30
CA ASN A 305 26.79 -0.81 11.19
C ASN A 305 27.49 0.54 11.08
N ALA A 306 28.60 0.59 10.32
CA ALA A 306 29.27 1.85 10.06
C ALA A 306 28.53 2.72 9.01
N PHE A 307 27.19 2.59 8.91
CA PHE A 307 26.40 2.97 7.75
C PHE A 307 26.97 2.39 6.46
N ASP A 308 27.44 1.14 6.54
CA ASP A 308 27.96 0.42 5.40
C ASP A 308 26.92 0.47 4.28
N PRO A 309 27.23 1.11 3.14
CA PRO A 309 26.24 1.39 2.11
C PRO A 309 25.93 0.15 1.26
N VAL A 310 26.12 -1.04 1.82
CA VAL A 310 25.87 -2.35 1.23
C VAL A 310 24.91 -3.13 2.12
N PRO A 311 24.06 -4.00 1.54
CA PRO A 311 23.21 -4.89 2.31
C PRO A 311 24.03 -5.72 3.31
N ILE A 312 23.66 -5.66 4.58
CA ILE A 312 24.22 -6.49 5.64
C ILE A 312 23.24 -7.60 6.01
N PRO A 313 23.73 -8.77 6.41
CA PRO A 313 22.86 -9.81 6.93
C PRO A 313 22.26 -9.38 8.27
N LEU A 314 20.94 -9.45 8.43
CA LEU A 314 20.31 -9.02 9.69
C LEU A 314 20.59 -9.97 10.86
N THR A 315 21.11 -11.17 10.59
CA THR A 315 21.33 -12.18 11.62
C THR A 315 22.40 -13.21 11.25
N ARG A 316 23.35 -13.42 12.17
CA ARG A 316 24.27 -14.57 12.16
C ARG A 316 23.52 -15.89 12.35
N SER A 317 22.44 -15.88 13.14
CA SER A 317 21.51 -16.99 13.35
C SER A 317 20.66 -17.36 12.13
N PHE A 318 20.66 -16.56 11.05
CA PHE A 318 19.99 -16.92 9.79
C PHE A 318 21.00 -17.21 8.67
N GLN A 319 22.32 -17.15 8.93
CA GLN A 319 23.32 -17.19 7.87
C GLN A 319 24.72 -17.77 8.21
N HIS A 320 24.86 -19.01 8.69
CA HIS A 320 26.18 -19.65 8.59
C HIS A 320 26.38 -20.37 7.24
N HIS A 321 27.29 -19.82 6.43
CA HIS A 321 28.52 -20.51 6.03
C HIS A 321 29.60 -19.48 5.65
N ARG A 322 30.69 -19.44 6.42
CA ARG A 322 32.02 -19.05 5.93
C ARG A 322 33.07 -19.84 6.73
N SER A 323 34.05 -20.35 5.99
CA SER A 323 35.12 -21.24 6.41
C SER A 323 36.09 -20.60 7.42
N GLY A 324 36.39 -21.28 8.54
CA GLY A 324 37.66 -21.10 9.25
C GLY A 324 37.63 -20.89 10.76
N GLU A 325 36.49 -20.64 11.42
CA GLU A 325 36.44 -20.45 12.88
C GLU A 325 35.52 -21.47 13.57
N ALA A 326 36.00 -22.03 14.69
CA ALA A 326 35.27 -23.05 15.45
C ALA A 326 34.08 -22.41 16.20
N PRO A 327 32.85 -22.92 16.03
CA PRO A 327 31.69 -22.41 16.72
C PRO A 327 31.70 -22.78 18.21
N HIS A 328 31.17 -21.91 19.07
CA HIS A 328 30.72 -22.31 20.40
C HIS A 328 29.58 -23.32 20.24
N VAL A 329 29.85 -24.59 20.57
CA VAL A 329 28.87 -25.68 20.52
C VAL A 329 28.39 -26.00 21.93
N VAL A 330 27.09 -25.83 22.15
CA VAL A 330 26.33 -26.59 23.16
C VAL A 330 25.19 -27.26 22.41
N GLY A 331 25.30 -28.57 22.15
CA GLY A 331 24.15 -29.43 21.82
C GLY A 331 23.45 -29.25 20.46
N GLY A 332 24.18 -29.03 19.36
CA GLY A 332 23.63 -29.11 17.99
C GLY A 332 23.70 -27.78 17.22
N ALA A 333 23.86 -27.87 15.90
CA ALA A 333 24.11 -26.73 15.01
C ALA A 333 23.14 -25.54 15.24
N PRO A 334 23.63 -24.27 15.15
CA PRO A 334 22.77 -23.11 15.33
C PRO A 334 21.61 -23.17 14.32
N LYS A 335 20.39 -23.28 14.85
CA LYS A 335 19.17 -23.52 14.08
C LYS A 335 18.85 -22.27 13.27
N LEU A 336 19.12 -22.34 11.97
CA LEU A 336 18.84 -21.26 11.02
C LEU A 336 17.34 -20.93 11.05
N ILE A 337 16.96 -19.72 11.42
CA ILE A 337 15.59 -19.28 11.17
C ILE A 337 15.51 -18.97 9.67
N ARG A 338 14.61 -19.64 8.94
CA ARG A 338 14.31 -19.29 7.54
C ARG A 338 13.13 -18.35 7.52
N VAL A 339 13.15 -17.34 6.66
CA VAL A 339 12.05 -16.38 6.49
C VAL A 339 11.31 -16.69 5.20
N LYS A 340 9.97 -16.69 5.26
CA LYS A 340 9.10 -16.84 4.07
C LYS A 340 8.49 -15.53 3.60
N ASP A 341 8.41 -14.51 4.46
CA ASP A 341 7.91 -13.17 4.08
C ASP A 341 8.54 -12.05 4.92
N ILE A 342 8.61 -10.85 4.34
CA ILE A 342 9.13 -9.63 4.98
C ILE A 342 8.21 -8.43 4.74
N ALA A 343 8.19 -7.48 5.67
CA ALA A 343 7.54 -6.18 5.51
C ALA A 343 8.22 -5.12 6.37
N CYS A 344 7.93 -3.84 6.08
CA CYS A 344 8.39 -2.71 6.87
C CYS A 344 7.19 -1.84 7.25
N VAL A 345 7.14 -1.34 8.49
CA VAL A 345 6.13 -0.38 8.94
C VAL A 345 6.83 0.75 9.66
N GLY A 346 6.94 1.89 8.98
CA GLY A 346 7.74 3.01 9.48
C GLY A 346 9.21 2.59 9.70
N SER A 347 9.64 2.55 10.96
CA SER A 347 10.98 2.08 11.37
C SER A 347 10.96 0.69 12.00
N LEU A 348 9.87 -0.08 11.80
CA LEU A 348 9.74 -1.46 12.25
C LEU A 348 10.00 -2.41 11.08
N ALA A 349 10.90 -3.37 11.29
CA ALA A 349 11.15 -4.51 10.42
C ALA A 349 10.31 -5.70 10.88
N VAL A 350 9.67 -6.38 9.92
CA VAL A 350 8.76 -7.50 10.17
C VAL A 350 9.19 -8.70 9.35
N PHE A 351 9.18 -9.88 9.97
CA PHE A 351 9.58 -11.14 9.36
C PHE A 351 8.56 -12.24 9.69
N VAL A 352 8.27 -13.10 8.72
CA VAL A 352 7.50 -14.32 8.96
C VAL A 352 8.43 -15.50 8.80
N SER A 353 8.61 -16.26 9.87
CA SER A 353 9.45 -17.46 9.84
C SER A 353 8.80 -18.57 8.99
N ALA A 354 9.61 -19.51 8.52
CA ALA A 354 9.13 -20.71 7.84
C ALA A 354 8.22 -21.58 8.74
N LYS A 355 8.27 -21.37 10.07
CA LYS A 355 7.37 -21.99 11.05
C LYS A 355 6.12 -21.16 11.34
N ASN A 356 5.85 -20.15 10.52
CA ASN A 356 4.68 -19.29 10.65
C ASN A 356 4.70 -18.36 11.88
N GLU A 357 5.88 -18.06 12.43
CA GLU A 357 6.03 -17.10 13.54
C GLU A 357 6.22 -15.69 12.99
N LEU A 358 5.45 -14.72 13.49
CA LEU A 358 5.63 -13.30 13.17
C LEU A 358 6.64 -12.68 14.13
N LEU A 359 7.74 -12.19 13.60
CA LEU A 359 8.84 -11.57 14.35
C LEU A 359 8.96 -10.10 13.98
N ILE A 360 9.21 -9.26 14.98
CA ILE A 360 9.39 -7.81 14.81
C ILE A 360 10.68 -7.31 15.47
N GLN A 361 11.22 -6.25 14.89
CA GLN A 361 12.46 -5.59 15.30
C GLN A 361 12.42 -4.12 14.86
N GLY A 362 13.07 -3.23 15.60
CA GLY A 362 13.08 -1.80 15.34
C GLY A 362 12.08 -1.04 16.19
N SER A 363 11.63 0.10 15.68
CA SER A 363 10.84 1.04 16.46
C SER A 363 9.56 1.47 15.74
N LEU A 364 8.49 1.54 16.53
CA LEU A 364 7.25 2.18 16.14
C LEU A 364 6.69 2.94 17.35
N PRO A 365 7.19 4.17 17.62
CA PRO A 365 6.83 4.92 18.82
C PRO A 365 5.34 5.22 18.95
N GLU A 366 4.65 5.47 17.83
CA GLU A 366 3.18 5.66 17.78
C GLU A 366 2.40 4.44 18.29
N TYR A 367 3.05 3.27 18.36
CA TYR A 367 2.50 2.01 18.84
C TYR A 367 3.23 1.49 20.09
N GLY A 368 4.17 2.25 20.65
CA GLY A 368 4.92 1.88 21.85
C GLY A 368 5.93 0.74 21.67
N VAL A 369 6.37 0.43 20.43
CA VAL A 369 7.35 -0.63 20.16
C VAL A 369 8.76 -0.05 20.07
N MET A 370 9.70 -0.66 20.81
CA MET A 370 11.16 -0.45 20.68
C MET A 370 11.90 -1.76 20.93
N ILE A 371 12.34 -2.44 19.87
CA ILE A 371 13.06 -3.72 19.94
C ILE A 371 14.39 -3.56 19.19
N PRO A 372 15.49 -3.23 19.87
CA PRO A 372 16.74 -2.93 19.18
C PRO A 372 17.37 -4.18 18.59
N SER A 373 17.84 -4.07 17.35
CA SER A 373 18.68 -5.07 16.72
C SER A 373 19.94 -5.41 17.52
N PRO A 374 20.37 -6.69 17.55
CA PRO A 374 19.88 -7.85 16.78
C PRO A 374 18.79 -8.67 17.49
N ARG A 375 18.04 -8.07 18.43
CA ARG A 375 16.94 -8.76 19.11
C ARG A 375 15.69 -8.77 18.22
N PHE A 376 14.88 -9.80 18.40
CA PHE A 376 13.55 -9.92 17.81
C PHE A 376 12.56 -10.20 18.94
N ALA A 377 11.34 -9.70 18.79
CA ALA A 377 10.21 -10.17 19.59
C ALA A 377 9.27 -10.96 18.69
N ALA A 378 8.76 -12.08 19.21
CA ALA A 378 7.62 -12.76 18.60
C ALA A 378 6.36 -11.95 18.91
N VAL A 379 5.52 -11.75 17.90
CA VAL A 379 4.19 -11.18 18.05
C VAL A 379 3.24 -12.32 18.41
N ASP A 380 2.50 -12.13 19.50
CA ASP A 380 1.49 -13.09 19.93
C ASP A 380 0.29 -13.05 18.95
N GLN A 381 0.11 -14.17 18.26
CA GLN A 381 -0.98 -14.37 17.31
C GLN A 381 -2.23 -14.94 17.99
N ALA A 382 -2.12 -15.52 19.19
CA ALA A 382 -3.18 -16.29 19.82
C ALA A 382 -4.49 -15.52 20.00
N PRO A 383 -4.50 -14.24 20.41
CA PRO A 383 -5.74 -13.47 20.54
C PRO A 383 -6.52 -13.36 19.21
N ALA A 384 -5.81 -13.11 18.10
CA ALA A 384 -6.43 -13.03 16.79
C ALA A 384 -6.94 -14.40 16.32
N LEU A 385 -6.14 -15.46 16.50
CA LEU A 385 -6.52 -16.81 16.08
C LEU A 385 -7.73 -17.34 16.86
N GLN A 386 -7.80 -17.10 18.18
CA GLN A 386 -8.96 -17.45 19.00
C GLN A 386 -10.23 -16.71 18.54
N TYR A 387 -10.11 -15.41 18.23
CA TYR A 387 -11.21 -14.62 17.70
C TYR A 387 -11.72 -15.15 16.35
N PHE A 388 -10.80 -15.56 15.46
CA PHE A 388 -11.15 -16.14 14.17
C PHE A 388 -11.81 -17.51 14.32
N ALA A 389 -11.24 -18.40 15.14
CA ALA A 389 -11.79 -19.74 15.38
C ALA A 389 -13.22 -19.69 15.95
N ALA A 390 -13.49 -18.74 16.84
CA ALA A 390 -14.83 -18.55 17.40
C ALA A 390 -15.89 -18.13 16.37
N ARG A 391 -15.48 -17.52 15.24
CA ARG A 391 -16.38 -17.03 14.18
C ARG A 391 -16.46 -17.94 12.96
N MET A 392 -15.37 -18.63 12.62
CA MET A 392 -15.29 -19.56 11.49
C MET A 392 -15.87 -20.95 11.83
N GLY A 393 -16.02 -21.27 13.12
CA GLY A 393 -16.49 -22.56 13.60
C GLY A 393 -15.35 -23.55 13.90
N ALA A 394 -15.62 -24.50 14.80
CA ALA A 394 -14.62 -25.38 15.43
C ALA A 394 -13.91 -26.39 14.50
N GLN A 395 -14.22 -26.42 13.20
CA GLN A 395 -13.69 -27.40 12.24
C GLN A 395 -12.54 -26.86 11.35
N THR A 396 -12.07 -25.64 11.59
CA THR A 396 -11.02 -25.04 10.75
C THR A 396 -9.64 -25.65 11.09
N PRO A 397 -8.94 -26.31 10.14
CA PRO A 397 -7.61 -26.87 10.38
C PRO A 397 -6.58 -25.81 10.80
N GLU A 398 -5.59 -26.17 11.63
CA GLU A 398 -4.53 -25.22 12.04
C GLU A 398 -3.75 -24.63 10.86
N THR A 399 -3.56 -25.41 9.79
CA THR A 399 -2.86 -24.99 8.55
C THR A 399 -3.55 -23.85 7.81
N ASP A 400 -4.84 -23.61 8.09
CA ASP A 400 -5.59 -22.51 7.51
C ASP A 400 -5.28 -21.16 8.18
N TYR A 401 -4.59 -21.20 9.32
CA TYR A 401 -4.00 -20.04 9.99
C TYR A 401 -2.51 -19.85 9.63
N ASP A 402 -2.07 -20.41 8.51
CA ASP A 402 -0.80 -20.01 7.90
C ASP A 402 -0.87 -18.56 7.40
N ILE A 403 0.10 -17.74 7.79
CA ILE A 403 0.35 -16.43 7.19
C ILE A 403 0.79 -16.65 5.74
N VAL A 404 0.04 -16.05 4.81
CA VAL A 404 0.23 -16.13 3.36
C VAL A 404 0.50 -14.77 2.71
N GLY A 405 0.56 -13.70 3.50
CA GLY A 405 0.99 -12.40 3.00
C GLY A 405 1.00 -11.30 4.05
N LEU A 406 1.98 -10.42 3.92
CA LEU A 406 2.08 -9.16 4.66
C LEU A 406 1.79 -7.98 3.74
N MET A 407 0.99 -7.03 4.22
CA MET A 407 0.74 -5.75 3.55
C MET A 407 1.19 -4.63 4.48
N SER A 408 2.22 -3.90 4.05
CA SER A 408 2.78 -2.77 4.79
C SER A 408 2.08 -1.47 4.44
N GLY A 409 1.73 -0.69 5.46
CA GLY A 409 1.50 0.74 5.36
C GLY A 409 2.52 1.53 6.20
N PRO A 410 2.46 2.87 6.16
CA PRO A 410 3.37 3.73 6.90
C PRO A 410 3.35 3.54 8.42
N SER A 411 2.20 3.17 8.99
CA SER A 411 2.01 3.00 10.45
C SER A 411 1.19 1.78 10.84
N THR A 412 0.80 0.94 9.88
CA THR A 412 0.03 -0.28 10.10
C THR A 412 0.55 -1.42 9.23
N LEU A 413 0.64 -2.62 9.81
CA LEU A 413 0.84 -3.89 9.13
C LEU A 413 -0.51 -4.60 9.07
N LEU A 414 -0.88 -5.15 7.91
CA LEU A 414 -1.94 -6.15 7.79
C LEU A 414 -1.32 -7.52 7.52
N VAL A 415 -1.80 -8.53 8.23
CA VAL A 415 -1.34 -9.92 8.18
C VAL A 415 -2.48 -10.78 7.66
N ARG A 416 -2.31 -11.38 6.48
CA ARG A 416 -3.31 -12.23 5.84
C ARG A 416 -3.02 -13.70 6.09
N TYR A 417 -4.06 -14.41 6.56
CA TYR A 417 -4.06 -15.84 6.79
C TYR A 417 -4.65 -16.62 5.59
N ARG A 418 -4.33 -17.91 5.48
CA ARG A 418 -4.73 -18.78 4.36
C ARG A 418 -6.25 -18.89 4.22
N ASN A 419 -6.98 -18.93 5.33
CA ASN A 419 -8.45 -18.87 5.34
C ASN A 419 -9.04 -17.51 4.92
N GLY A 420 -8.21 -16.51 4.66
CA GLY A 420 -8.62 -15.16 4.30
C GLY A 420 -8.88 -14.25 5.50
N CYS A 421 -8.73 -14.72 6.75
CA CYS A 421 -8.75 -13.84 7.91
C CYS A 421 -7.61 -12.84 7.82
N VAL A 422 -7.85 -11.63 8.34
CA VAL A 422 -6.82 -10.58 8.40
C VAL A 422 -6.72 -10.08 9.83
N ALA A 423 -5.49 -10.03 10.32
CA ALA A 423 -5.13 -9.35 11.55
C ALA A 423 -4.26 -8.13 11.24
N ALA A 424 -4.07 -7.26 12.22
CA ALA A 424 -3.24 -6.09 12.06
C ALA A 424 -2.37 -5.81 13.28
N LEU A 425 -1.31 -5.05 13.03
CA LEU A 425 -0.38 -4.53 14.03
C LEU A 425 -0.05 -3.08 13.67
N GLY A 426 0.03 -2.19 14.65
CA GLY A 426 0.50 -0.82 14.44
C GLY A 426 -0.38 0.24 15.07
N ALA A 427 -0.12 1.50 14.69
CA ALA A 427 -0.78 2.66 15.29
C ALA A 427 -2.31 2.61 15.08
N ASN A 428 -3.05 3.18 16.03
CA ASN A 428 -4.51 3.33 15.96
C ASN A 428 -4.98 4.76 16.31
N THR A 429 -4.07 5.75 16.22
CA THR A 429 -4.34 7.14 16.63
C THR A 429 -5.50 7.78 15.86
N GLU A 430 -5.75 7.36 14.62
CA GLU A 430 -6.80 7.89 13.74
C GLU A 430 -8.00 6.92 13.63
N GLY A 431 -8.00 5.81 14.37
CA GLY A 431 -9.04 4.78 14.27
C GLY A 431 -8.89 3.83 13.07
N GLN A 432 -7.68 3.72 12.52
CA GLN A 432 -7.40 2.88 11.35
C GLN A 432 -7.52 1.37 11.61
N LEU A 433 -7.40 0.93 12.87
CA LEU A 433 -7.63 -0.46 13.29
C LEU A 433 -8.99 -0.62 13.96
N HIS A 434 -9.30 0.29 14.90
CA HIS A 434 -10.53 0.27 15.67
C HIS A 434 -10.91 1.72 15.96
N ASN A 435 -12.12 2.11 15.57
CA ASN A 435 -12.59 3.48 15.70
C ASN A 435 -13.81 3.59 16.61
N VAL A 436 -13.63 4.17 17.81
CA VAL A 436 -14.72 4.52 18.73
C VAL A 436 -14.72 6.04 18.86
N THR A 437 -15.42 6.75 17.98
CA THR A 437 -15.39 8.21 18.01
C THR A 437 -16.37 8.81 19.01
N LYS A 438 -15.90 9.82 19.77
CA LYS A 438 -16.75 10.74 20.52
C LYS A 438 -16.39 12.18 20.16
N GLU A 439 -17.38 13.07 20.13
CA GLU A 439 -17.11 14.50 20.03
C GLU A 439 -16.76 15.07 21.41
N LEU A 440 -15.58 15.65 21.51
CA LEU A 440 -15.07 16.34 22.69
C LEU A 440 -14.60 17.72 22.26
N ASN A 441 -15.21 18.78 22.81
CA ASN A 441 -14.88 20.18 22.48
C ASN A 441 -14.91 20.49 20.96
N GLY A 442 -15.89 19.94 20.23
CA GLY A 442 -16.03 20.11 18.78
C GLY A 442 -15.01 19.35 17.93
N LYS A 443 -14.17 18.49 18.54
CA LYS A 443 -13.25 17.59 17.83
C LYS A 443 -13.72 16.14 17.97
N ARG A 444 -13.74 15.39 16.87
CA ARG A 444 -13.89 13.93 16.91
C ARG A 444 -12.59 13.33 17.43
N VAL A 445 -12.67 12.58 18.52
CA VAL A 445 -11.54 11.88 19.14
C VAL A 445 -11.81 10.39 19.12
N ASN A 446 -10.80 9.59 18.75
CA ASN A 446 -10.86 8.14 18.87
C ASN A 446 -10.61 7.74 20.34
N LEU A 447 -11.61 7.10 20.95
CA LEU A 447 -11.58 6.55 22.31
C LEU A 447 -11.29 5.05 22.33
N ALA A 448 -11.02 4.43 21.19
CA ALA A 448 -10.69 3.01 21.14
C ALA A 448 -9.45 2.73 22.01
N PRO A 449 -9.44 1.63 22.77
CA PRO A 449 -8.31 1.28 23.61
C PRO A 449 -7.05 1.14 22.78
N ALA A 450 -5.92 1.59 23.32
CA ALA A 450 -4.62 1.32 22.73
C ALA A 450 -4.34 -0.19 22.80
N PHE A 451 -3.99 -0.79 21.67
CA PHE A 451 -3.66 -2.22 21.61
C PHE A 451 -2.26 -2.47 22.15
N LYS A 452 -2.06 -3.63 22.77
CA LYS A 452 -0.73 -4.05 23.18
C LYS A 452 0.16 -4.19 21.96
N ALA A 453 1.37 -3.67 22.09
CA ALA A 453 2.34 -3.53 21.02
C ALA A 453 2.87 -4.88 20.46
N THR A 454 2.60 -5.97 21.16
CA THR A 454 3.13 -7.33 20.93
C THR A 454 2.06 -8.34 20.55
N GLU A 455 0.81 -7.92 20.34
CA GLU A 455 -0.31 -8.81 20.03
C GLU A 455 -0.93 -8.41 18.68
N LEU A 456 -1.35 -9.40 17.88
CA LEU A 456 -2.12 -9.15 16.67
C LEU A 456 -3.57 -8.82 16.99
N PHE A 457 -4.07 -7.74 16.40
CA PHE A 457 -5.48 -7.37 16.51
C PHE A 457 -6.28 -8.01 15.37
N PRO A 458 -7.33 -8.81 15.65
CA PRO A 458 -8.16 -9.39 14.61
C PRO A 458 -8.97 -8.28 13.91
N MET A 459 -8.84 -8.17 12.59
CA MET A 459 -9.48 -7.12 11.80
C MET A 459 -10.63 -7.63 10.93
N PHE A 460 -10.50 -8.83 10.37
CA PHE A 460 -11.43 -9.33 9.36
C PHE A 460 -11.56 -10.84 9.42
N VAL A 461 -12.81 -11.29 9.35
CA VAL A 461 -13.19 -12.69 9.15
C VAL A 461 -14.05 -12.75 7.89
N PRO A 462 -13.62 -13.50 6.86
CA PRO A 462 -14.41 -13.62 5.63
C PRO A 462 -15.68 -14.42 5.83
N ALA A 463 -16.72 -14.10 5.07
CA ALA A 463 -17.94 -14.92 4.97
C ALA A 463 -17.75 -16.14 4.04
N THR A 464 -16.86 -16.01 3.06
CA THR A 464 -16.45 -17.09 2.14
C THR A 464 -14.93 -17.03 1.94
N PRO A 465 -14.22 -18.17 1.78
CA PRO A 465 -12.76 -18.15 1.62
C PRO A 465 -12.33 -17.16 0.52
N LEU A 466 -11.46 -16.21 0.88
CA LEU A 466 -10.98 -15.18 -0.04
C LEU A 466 -10.02 -15.77 -1.09
N TRP A 467 -10.54 -16.46 -2.09
CA TRP A 467 -9.72 -16.85 -3.25
C TRP A 467 -9.59 -15.69 -4.23
N GLY A 468 -8.66 -14.78 -3.94
CA GLY A 468 -8.10 -13.83 -4.92
C GLY A 468 -8.95 -12.60 -5.26
N THR A 469 -10.06 -12.34 -4.57
CA THR A 469 -11.02 -11.29 -4.96
C THR A 469 -10.93 -10.00 -4.16
N ALA A 470 -10.33 -10.04 -2.97
CA ALA A 470 -10.18 -8.87 -2.10
C ALA A 470 -8.72 -8.59 -1.71
N TRP A 471 -8.36 -7.32 -1.65
CA TRP A 471 -7.02 -6.85 -1.27
C TRP A 471 -7.12 -5.53 -0.50
N PHE A 472 -6.00 -5.08 0.07
CA PHE A 472 -5.97 -3.91 0.95
C PHE A 472 -4.93 -2.90 0.48
N ALA A 473 -5.17 -1.64 0.83
CA ALA A 473 -4.16 -0.58 0.81
C ALA A 473 -4.14 0.12 2.18
N SER A 474 -2.95 0.38 2.69
CA SER A 474 -2.75 0.95 4.03
C SER A 474 -1.95 2.25 3.93
N GLY A 475 -2.57 3.36 4.34
CA GLY A 475 -1.90 4.65 4.47
C GLY A 475 -1.74 5.06 5.93
N LYS A 476 -1.19 6.25 6.21
CA LYS A 476 -1.10 6.70 7.61
C LYS A 476 -2.49 7.11 8.09
N GLY A 477 -3.03 6.36 9.03
CA GLY A 477 -4.32 6.67 9.66
C GLY A 477 -5.54 6.13 8.91
N PHE A 478 -5.35 5.28 7.90
CA PHE A 478 -6.46 4.59 7.24
C PHE A 478 -6.03 3.26 6.63
N ASN A 479 -6.99 2.34 6.55
CA ASN A 479 -6.87 1.08 5.82
C ASN A 479 -8.11 0.94 4.94
N LEU A 480 -7.88 0.62 3.66
CA LEU A 480 -8.94 0.40 2.67
C LEU A 480 -8.95 -1.07 2.29
N LEU A 481 -10.13 -1.69 2.36
CA LEU A 481 -10.43 -3.00 1.79
C LEU A 481 -11.09 -2.79 0.43
N PHE A 482 -10.57 -3.45 -0.59
CA PHE A 482 -11.15 -3.54 -1.93
C PHE A 482 -11.77 -4.93 -2.09
N ASP A 483 -13.07 -5.01 -2.33
CA ASP A 483 -13.78 -6.28 -2.55
C ASP A 483 -14.66 -6.24 -3.80
N LYS A 484 -14.60 -7.29 -4.61
CA LYS A 484 -15.39 -7.46 -5.84
C LYS A 484 -16.62 -8.34 -5.68
N ASN A 485 -16.63 -9.26 -4.70
CA ASN A 485 -17.57 -10.40 -4.71
C ASN A 485 -18.46 -10.49 -3.47
N GLU A 486 -18.58 -9.40 -2.70
CA GLU A 486 -19.36 -9.38 -1.45
C GLU A 486 -18.94 -10.51 -0.49
N ALA A 487 -17.63 -10.78 -0.40
CA ALA A 487 -17.10 -11.85 0.43
C ALA A 487 -17.24 -11.59 1.95
N TYR A 488 -18.03 -10.57 2.34
CA TYR A 488 -18.18 -10.07 3.68
C TYR A 488 -19.65 -10.07 4.14
N HIS A 489 -19.86 -10.35 5.43
CA HIS A 489 -21.08 -9.98 6.15
C HIS A 489 -20.78 -8.71 6.96
N VAL A 490 -21.23 -7.56 6.48
CA VAL A 490 -21.22 -6.34 7.31
C VAL A 490 -22.59 -6.30 8.00
N PRO A 491 -22.66 -6.14 9.34
CA PRO A 491 -23.92 -5.94 10.04
C PRO A 491 -24.72 -4.82 9.40
N GLU A 492 -26.05 -4.95 9.25
CA GLU A 492 -26.88 -3.92 8.60
C GLU A 492 -26.74 -2.53 9.23
N SER A 493 -26.28 -2.46 10.50
CA SER A 493 -25.99 -1.23 11.22
C SER A 493 -24.74 -0.48 10.75
N ALA A 494 -23.82 -1.13 10.04
CA ALA A 494 -22.63 -0.52 9.46
C ALA A 494 -22.77 -0.47 7.94
N ALA A 495 -23.52 0.50 7.40
CA ALA A 495 -23.60 0.63 5.94
C ALA A 495 -22.17 0.84 5.38
N PRO A 496 -21.72 0.04 4.39
CA PRO A 496 -20.58 0.44 3.57
C PRO A 496 -20.82 1.86 3.08
N ILE A 497 -19.78 2.69 2.96
CA ILE A 497 -19.96 4.00 2.34
C ILE A 497 -20.31 3.76 0.87
N GLU A 498 -21.61 3.80 0.57
CA GLU A 498 -22.14 3.76 -0.78
C GLU A 498 -21.90 5.15 -1.39
N LEU A 499 -21.36 5.18 -2.61
CA LEU A 499 -21.23 6.43 -3.35
C LEU A 499 -22.63 7.05 -3.48
N PRO A 500 -22.77 8.37 -3.22
CA PRO A 500 -24.08 9.00 -3.29
C PRO A 500 -24.67 8.80 -4.69
N PRO A 501 -25.95 8.42 -4.81
CA PRO A 501 -26.62 8.41 -6.10
C PRO A 501 -26.55 9.82 -6.69
N GLY A 502 -26.31 9.91 -8.00
CA GLY A 502 -26.30 11.18 -8.71
C GLY A 502 -27.55 12.02 -8.41
N LYS A 503 -27.41 13.35 -8.30
CA LYS A 503 -28.57 14.23 -8.16
C LYS A 503 -29.45 14.09 -9.41
N SER A 504 -30.64 13.54 -9.25
CA SER A 504 -31.52 13.03 -10.32
C SER A 504 -32.08 14.06 -11.31
N ASN A 505 -31.68 15.35 -11.25
CA ASN A 505 -32.21 16.40 -12.12
C ASN A 505 -31.20 17.50 -12.50
N ALA A 506 -29.93 17.36 -12.13
CA ALA A 506 -28.91 18.26 -12.66
C ALA A 506 -28.47 17.71 -14.02
N ARG A 507 -28.40 18.55 -15.07
CA ARG A 507 -27.51 18.26 -16.20
C ARG A 507 -26.19 17.81 -15.59
N CYS A 508 -25.73 16.61 -15.95
CA CYS A 508 -24.47 16.06 -15.48
C CYS A 508 -23.42 17.13 -15.73
N GLY A 509 -23.04 17.87 -14.69
CA GLY A 509 -22.14 19.00 -14.82
C GLY A 509 -20.80 18.43 -15.24
N ASP A 510 -20.21 19.00 -16.30
CA ASP A 510 -18.88 18.61 -16.75
C ASP A 510 -17.96 18.51 -15.54
N LEU A 511 -17.33 17.35 -15.36
CA LEU A 511 -16.20 17.22 -14.44
C LEU A 511 -15.10 18.15 -14.96
N GLU A 512 -15.03 19.38 -14.44
CA GLU A 512 -13.89 20.28 -14.64
C GLU A 512 -12.56 19.66 -14.15
N LEU A 513 -12.61 18.53 -13.42
CA LEU A 513 -11.46 17.85 -12.81
C LEU A 513 -10.94 16.61 -13.55
N GLN A 514 -11.30 16.39 -14.83
CA GLN A 514 -10.68 15.32 -15.64
C GLN A 514 -9.38 15.81 -16.30
N GLN A 515 -8.26 15.14 -16.00
CA GLN A 515 -6.99 15.41 -16.68
C GLN A 515 -6.72 14.33 -17.73
N ARG A 516 -6.54 14.75 -19.00
CA ARG A 516 -6.16 13.85 -20.11
C ARG A 516 -4.67 13.95 -20.40
N LEU A 517 -3.98 12.82 -20.39
CA LEU A 517 -2.54 12.77 -20.66
C LEU A 517 -2.17 12.99 -22.15
N ARG A 518 -3.10 12.76 -23.09
CA ARG A 518 -2.89 12.79 -24.55
C ARG A 518 -2.21 14.05 -25.11
N GLY A 519 -2.64 15.22 -24.65
CA GLY A 519 -2.13 16.51 -25.15
C GLY A 519 -0.71 16.82 -24.69
N SER A 520 -0.26 16.11 -23.66
CA SER A 520 1.00 16.33 -22.96
C SER A 520 2.03 15.21 -23.20
N LEU A 521 1.66 14.09 -23.82
CA LEU A 521 2.56 12.98 -24.14
C LEU A 521 2.95 12.93 -25.63
N LYS A 522 2.20 13.64 -26.48
CA LYS A 522 2.66 14.03 -27.83
C LYS A 522 3.64 15.20 -27.72
#